data_AF-A0A6F8PMM4-F1
#
_entry.id   AF-A0A6F8PMM4-F1
#
_cell.length_a   1.000
_cell.length_b   1.000
_cell.length_c   1.000
_cell.angle_alpha   90.00
_cell.angle_beta   90.00
_cell.angle_gamma   90.00
#
_symmetry.space_group_name_H-M   'P 1'
#
loop_
_entity.id
_entity.type
_entity.pdbx_description
1 polymer ?
#
loop_
_entity_poly.entity_id
_entity_poly.type
_entity_poly.pdbx_seq_one_letter_code
_entity_poly.pdbx_strand_id
1 'polypeptide(L)'
;MGSLTIRLDDEADALLEHFSKVLNQNKSHLARTGIMNYLQQQQVLEEQKAALKNAITLESHAEVASRVRESELSYVLSDEEYEQEMDAFFAKELGLIR
;
A
#
# COMPACT_ATOMS: atom_id res chain seq x y z
N MET A 1 4.01 36.66 -16.97
CA MET A 1 3.54 35.36 -17.51
C MET A 1 4.68 34.74 -18.30
N GLY A 2 5.19 33.59 -17.87
CA GLY A 2 6.28 32.90 -18.57
C GLY A 2 5.76 32.19 -19.82
N SER A 3 6.52 32.26 -20.91
CA SER A 3 6.30 31.40 -22.08
C SER A 3 7.17 30.16 -21.93
N LEU A 4 6.57 28.98 -22.09
CA LEU A 4 7.25 27.70 -22.10
C LEU A 4 7.01 27.05 -23.46
N THR A 5 8.09 26.65 -24.13
CA THR A 5 8.00 25.89 -25.38
C THR A 5 8.22 24.43 -25.08
N ILE A 6 7.26 23.59 -25.47
CA ILE A 6 7.34 22.13 -25.39
C ILE A 6 7.44 21.56 -26.80
N ARG A 7 8.26 20.51 -26.96
CA ARG A 7 8.29 19.72 -28.19
C ARG A 7 7.42 18.51 -27.98
N LEU A 8 6.41 18.38 -28.83
CA LEU A 8 5.56 17.21 -28.91
C LEU A 8 6.04 16.35 -30.08
N ASP A 9 5.77 15.06 -30.00
CA ASP A 9 5.80 14.17 -31.15
C ASP A 9 4.70 14.55 -32.16
N ASP A 10 4.91 14.15 -33.42
CA ASP A 10 4.06 14.57 -34.54
C ASP A 10 2.60 14.13 -34.34
N GLU A 11 2.37 12.97 -33.73
CA GLU A 11 1.04 12.45 -33.43
C GLU A 11 0.31 13.30 -32.38
N ALA A 12 0.99 13.66 -31.28
CA ALA A 12 0.36 14.47 -30.23
C ALA A 12 0.10 15.91 -30.68
N ASP A 13 0.99 16.52 -31.48
CA ASP A 13 0.71 17.86 -32.03
C ASP A 13 -0.45 17.82 -33.02
N ALA A 14 -0.54 16.79 -33.86
CA ALA A 14 -1.68 16.61 -34.76
C ALA A 14 -3.01 16.46 -34.00
N LEU A 15 -3.03 15.69 -32.91
CA LEU A 15 -4.20 15.57 -32.04
C LEU A 15 -4.54 16.89 -31.35
N LEU A 16 -3.55 17.61 -30.83
CA LEU A 16 -3.76 18.91 -30.18
C LEU A 16 -4.31 19.94 -31.18
N GLU A 17 -3.79 19.97 -32.41
CA GLU A 17 -4.30 20.78 -33.51
C GLU A 17 -5.74 20.41 -33.86
N HIS A 18 -6.06 19.13 -33.95
CA HIS A 18 -7.41 18.64 -34.21
C HIS A 18 -8.39 19.11 -33.12
N PHE A 19 -8.07 18.90 -31.85
CA PHE A 19 -8.91 19.34 -30.74
C PHE A 19 -9.04 20.86 -30.65
N SER A 20 -7.96 21.59 -30.95
CA SER A 20 -7.98 23.05 -31.04
C SER A 20 -9.02 23.54 -32.04
N LYS A 21 -9.09 22.89 -33.21
CA LYS A 21 -10.08 23.19 -34.25
C LYS A 21 -11.50 22.78 -33.85
N VAL A 22 -11.69 21.55 -33.37
CA VAL A 22 -13.01 21.01 -33.01
C VAL A 22 -13.66 21.79 -31.88
N LEU A 23 -12.88 22.13 -30.85
CA LEU A 23 -13.37 22.83 -29.66
C LEU A 23 -13.34 24.35 -29.83
N ASN A 24 -12.77 24.86 -30.93
CA ASN A 24 -12.52 26.28 -31.17
C ASN A 24 -11.79 26.97 -30.01
N GLN A 25 -10.72 26.33 -29.52
CA GLN A 25 -9.92 26.79 -28.39
C GLN A 25 -8.44 26.85 -28.75
N ASN A 26 -7.69 27.74 -28.09
CA ASN A 26 -6.25 27.85 -28.29
C ASN A 26 -5.52 26.61 -27.76
N LYS A 27 -4.58 26.06 -28.54
CA LYS A 27 -3.68 24.96 -28.16
C LYS A 27 -3.08 25.10 -26.76
N SER A 28 -2.54 26.27 -26.43
CA SER A 28 -1.91 26.53 -25.12
C SER A 28 -2.93 26.57 -23.99
N HIS A 29 -4.19 26.87 -24.26
CA HIS A 29 -5.26 26.75 -23.27
C HIS A 29 -5.61 25.29 -23.05
N LEU A 30 -5.84 24.53 -24.14
CA LEU A 30 -6.13 23.09 -24.08
C LEU A 30 -5.04 22.29 -23.38
N ALA A 31 -3.77 22.54 -23.71
CA ALA A 31 -2.64 21.89 -23.07
C ALA A 31 -2.60 22.17 -21.57
N ARG A 32 -2.82 23.43 -21.14
CA ARG A 32 -2.87 23.80 -19.72
C ARG A 32 -4.02 23.10 -19.00
N THR A 33 -5.21 23.10 -19.58
CA THR A 33 -6.38 22.44 -18.99
C THR A 33 -6.15 20.93 -18.87
N GLY A 34 -5.60 20.29 -19.91
CA GLY A 34 -5.26 18.87 -19.90
C GLY A 34 -4.22 18.52 -18.82
N ILE A 35 -3.15 19.30 -18.70
CA ILE A 35 -2.13 19.12 -17.66
C ILE A 35 -2.74 19.28 -16.26
N MET A 36 -3.56 20.31 -16.04
CA MET A 36 -4.21 20.52 -14.75
C MET A 36 -5.13 19.36 -14.37
N ASN A 37 -5.94 18.88 -15.31
CA ASN A 37 -6.82 17.74 -15.08
C ASN A 37 -6.02 16.47 -14.74
N TYR A 38 -4.92 16.22 -15.46
CA TYR A 38 -4.03 15.09 -15.18
C TYR A 38 -3.42 15.18 -13.78
N LEU A 39 -2.91 16.36 -13.39
CA LEU A 39 -2.33 16.57 -12.07
C LEU A 39 -3.35 16.36 -10.95
N GLN A 40 -4.59 16.83 -11.13
CA GLN A 40 -5.68 16.61 -10.17
C GLN A 40 -6.01 15.12 -10.04
N GLN A 41 -6.11 14.39 -11.15
CA GLN A 41 -6.33 12.94 -11.13
C GLN A 41 -5.19 12.20 -10.42
N GLN A 42 -3.94 12.59 -10.69
CA GLN A 42 -2.78 12.01 -10.01
C GLN A 42 -2.79 12.24 -8.51
N GLN A 43 -3.19 13.44 -8.06
CA GLN A 43 -3.31 13.72 -6.63
C GLN A 43 -4.32 12.77 -5.96
N VAL A 44 -5.49 12.57 -6.56
CA VAL A 44 -6.51 11.66 -6.05
C VAL A 44 -5.99 10.22 -5.98
N LEU A 45 -5.26 9.77 -7.01
CA LEU A 45 -4.68 8.42 -7.03
C LEU A 45 -3.62 8.22 -5.93
N GLU A 46 -2.76 9.21 -5.69
CA GLU A 46 -1.76 9.13 -4.62
C GLU A 46 -2.42 9.15 -3.22
N GLU A 47 -3.49 9.93 -3.02
CA GLU A 47 -4.28 9.92 -1.78
C GLU A 47 -4.93 8.54 -1.54
N GLN A 48 -5.52 7.94 -2.57
CA GLN A 48 -6.09 6.59 -2.50
C GLN A 48 -5.03 5.53 -2.18
N LYS A 49 -3.86 5.63 -2.81
CA LYS A 49 -2.74 4.72 -2.57
C LYS A 49 -2.21 4.85 -1.14
N ALA A 50 -2.13 6.06 -0.60
CA ALA A 50 -1.76 6.29 0.80
C ALA A 50 -2.80 5.69 1.75
N ALA A 51 -4.09 5.88 1.48
CA ALA A 51 -5.18 5.30 2.28
C ALA A 51 -5.14 3.76 2.27
N LEU A 52 -4.94 3.15 1.09
CA LEU A 52 -4.80 1.69 0.95
C LEU A 52 -3.59 1.15 1.69
N LYS A 53 -2.43 1.81 1.60
CA LYS A 53 -1.23 1.42 2.36
C LYS A 53 -1.49 1.44 3.87
N ASN A 54 -2.16 2.49 4.36
CA ASN A 54 -2.52 2.59 5.77
C ASN A 54 -3.50 1.50 6.19
N ALA A 55 -4.51 1.19 5.37
CA ALA A 55 -5.47 0.12 5.63
C ALA A 55 -4.78 -1.25 5.74
N ILE A 56 -3.90 -1.59 4.80
CA ILE A 56 -3.13 -2.85 4.81
C ILE A 56 -2.26 -2.94 6.08
N THR A 57 -1.61 -1.83 6.45
CA THR A 57 -0.77 -1.78 7.65
C THR A 57 -1.61 -2.03 8.92
N LEU A 58 -2.77 -1.39 9.04
CA LEU A 58 -3.69 -1.61 10.17
C LEU A 58 -4.21 -3.05 10.24
N GLU A 59 -4.61 -3.64 9.11
CA GLU A 59 -5.06 -5.04 9.04
C GLU A 59 -3.95 -6.01 9.48
N SER A 60 -2.71 -5.81 9.02
CA SER A 60 -1.59 -6.65 9.42
C SER A 60 -1.29 -6.58 10.92
N HIS A 61 -1.39 -5.40 11.55
CA HIS A 61 -1.20 -5.26 13.00
C HIS A 61 -2.32 -5.94 13.78
N ALA A 62 -3.57 -5.84 13.31
CA ALA A 62 -4.70 -6.49 13.93
C ALA A 62 -4.60 -8.02 13.85
N GLU A 63 -4.16 -8.57 12.72
CA GLU A 63 -3.95 -10.00 12.51
C GLU A 63 -2.76 -10.54 13.33
N VAL A 64 -1.65 -9.78 13.43
CA VAL A 64 -0.55 -10.15 14.33
C VAL A 64 -1.02 -10.14 15.79
N ALA A 65 -1.77 -9.12 16.21
CA ALA A 65 -2.29 -9.04 17.57
C ALA A 65 -3.36 -10.12 17.90
N SER A 66 -4.09 -10.62 16.91
CA SER A 66 -4.99 -11.76 17.12
C SER A 66 -4.20 -13.06 17.28
N ARG A 67 -3.21 -13.31 16.41
CA ARG A 67 -2.35 -14.50 16.51
C ARG A 67 -1.52 -14.54 17.79
N VAL A 68 -1.02 -13.40 18.26
CA VAL A 68 -0.33 -13.30 19.56
C VAL A 68 -1.30 -13.65 20.69
N ARG A 69 -2.51 -13.08 20.71
CA ARG A 69 -3.53 -13.43 21.72
C ARG A 69 -3.95 -14.89 21.66
N GLU A 70 -4.09 -15.47 20.48
CA GLU A 70 -4.38 -16.90 20.32
C GLU A 70 -3.24 -17.76 20.85
N SER A 71 -1.99 -17.37 20.61
CA SER A 71 -0.81 -18.06 21.17
C SER A 71 -0.72 -17.92 22.68
N GLU A 72 -1.00 -16.74 23.23
CA GLU A 72 -1.02 -16.47 24.67
C GLU A 72 -2.18 -17.20 25.36
N LEU A 73 -3.35 -17.30 24.73
CA LEU A 73 -4.49 -18.07 25.23
C LEU A 73 -4.27 -19.58 25.15
N SER A 74 -3.44 -20.05 24.21
CA SER A 74 -3.20 -21.47 23.97
C SER A 74 -2.19 -22.09 24.95
N TYR A 75 -1.39 -21.29 25.65
CA TYR A 75 -0.39 -21.78 26.60
C TYR A 75 -0.37 -20.92 27.86
N VAL A 76 -1.35 -21.13 28.72
CA VAL A 76 -1.27 -20.75 30.14
C VAL A 76 -1.17 -22.04 30.94
N LEU A 77 0.04 -22.61 30.99
CA LEU A 77 0.37 -23.60 32.02
C LEU A 77 0.62 -22.82 33.30
N SER A 78 0.10 -23.32 34.42
CA SER A 78 0.57 -22.86 35.72
C SER A 78 2.06 -23.22 35.90
N ASP A 79 2.79 -22.49 36.75
CA ASP A 79 4.22 -22.74 36.99
C ASP A 79 4.49 -24.22 37.36
N GLU A 80 3.56 -24.85 38.10
CA GLU A 80 3.63 -26.27 38.46
C GLU A 80 3.47 -27.23 37.26
N GLU A 81 2.61 -26.89 36.29
CA GLU A 81 2.40 -27.71 35.09
C GLU A 81 3.57 -27.57 34.10
N TYR A 82 4.15 -26.37 34.00
CA TYR A 82 5.34 -26.13 33.18
C TYR A 82 6.56 -26.89 33.72
N GLU A 83 6.78 -26.89 35.05
CA GLU A 83 7.87 -27.68 35.65
C GLU A 83 7.72 -29.18 35.38
N GLN A 84 6.50 -29.72 35.50
CA GLN A 84 6.24 -31.13 35.23
C GLN A 84 6.46 -31.50 33.75
N GLU A 85 6.04 -30.67 32.80
CA GLU A 85 6.31 -30.90 31.37
C GLU A 85 7.81 -30.79 31.04
N MET A 86 8.51 -29.82 31.63
CA MET A 86 9.95 -29.63 31.43
C MET A 86 10.77 -30.78 32.03
N ASP A 87 10.43 -31.25 33.23
CA ASP A 87 11.07 -32.40 33.86
C ASP A 87 10.85 -33.68 33.04
N ALA A 88 9.63 -33.88 32.52
CA ALA A 88 9.33 -35.01 31.64
C ALA A 88 10.09 -34.93 30.31
N PHE A 89 10.22 -33.73 29.73
CA PHE A 89 11.00 -33.49 28.52
C PHE A 89 12.50 -33.79 28.73
N PHE A 90 13.11 -33.24 29.79
CA PHE A 90 14.52 -33.49 30.09
C PHE A 90 14.78 -34.95 30.46
N ALA A 91 13.88 -35.60 31.19
CA ALA A 91 14.02 -37.01 31.53
C ALA A 91 13.97 -37.91 30.28
N LYS A 92 13.23 -37.51 29.24
CA LYS A 92 13.17 -38.22 27.96
C LYS A 92 14.41 -37.96 27.09
N GLU A 93 14.86 -36.71 26.97
CA GLU A 93 16.10 -36.35 26.25
C GLU A 93 17.35 -36.99 26.88
N LEU A 94 17.39 -37.09 28.22
CA LEU A 94 18.47 -37.75 28.96
C LEU A 94 18.32 -39.28 29.02
N GLY A 95 17.24 -39.84 28.46
CA GLY A 95 16.99 -41.30 28.41
C GLY A 95 16.72 -41.94 29.77
N LEU A 96 16.33 -41.15 30.78
CA LEU A 96 15.97 -41.62 32.13
C LEU A 96 14.56 -42.23 32.16
N ILE A 97 13.72 -41.86 31.20
CA ILE A 97 12.38 -42.42 30.96
C ILE A 97 12.28 -42.70 29.45
N ARG A 98 11.59 -43.77 29.05
CA ARG A 98 11.40 -44.13 27.62
C ARG A 98 10.36 -43.23 26.95
#